data_AF-A0A645IJX3-F1
#
_entry.id   AF-A0A645IJX3-F1
#
_cell.length_a   1.000
_cell.length_b   1.000
_cell.length_c   1.000
_cell.angle_alpha   90.00
_cell.angle_beta   90.00
_cell.angle_gamma   90.00
#
_symmetry.space_group_name_H-M   'P 1'
#
loop_
_entity.id
_entity.type
_entity.pdbx_description
1 polymer ?
#
loop_
_entity_poly.entity_id
_entity_poly.type
_entity_poly.pdbx_seq_one_letter_code
_entity_poly.pdbx_strand_id
1 'polypeptide(L)' 'MAYPLKDTQLWQYAVPFLSQNQMLVKVTRGEMPVAEQWGVYLGASLLLTVVLWAMAVWRYKQEKLAISG' A
#
# COMPACT_ATOMS: atom_id res chain seq x y z
N MET A 1 23.59 3.03 -17.65
CA MET A 1 22.73 4.06 -17.04
C MET A 1 22.71 3.81 -15.53
N ALA A 2 23.44 4.61 -14.76
CA ALA A 2 23.44 4.46 -13.31
C ALA A 2 22.04 4.85 -12.81
N TYR A 3 21.28 3.91 -12.24
CA TYR A 3 20.06 4.23 -11.51
C TYR A 3 20.46 5.07 -10.28
N PRO A 4 20.16 6.38 -10.24
CA PRO A 4 20.69 7.27 -9.19
C PRO A 4 19.91 7.13 -7.87
N LEU A 5 18.81 6.37 -7.86
CA LEU A 5 18.00 6.13 -6.68
C LEU A 5 18.62 4.99 -5.85
N LYS A 6 19.78 5.25 -5.23
CA LYS A 6 20.27 4.38 -4.15
C LYS A 6 19.41 4.54 -2.89
N ASP A 7 18.90 5.75 -2.65
CA ASP A 7 18.16 6.08 -1.43
C ASP A 7 16.66 6.26 -1.72
N THR A 8 15.87 5.25 -1.38
CA THR A 8 14.41 5.34 -1.34
C THR A 8 13.98 6.19 -0.15
N GLN A 9 13.19 7.24 -0.41
CA GLN A 9 12.68 8.10 0.64
C GLN A 9 11.51 7.44 1.38
N LEU A 10 11.36 7.74 2.67
CA LEU A 10 10.37 7.07 3.53
C LEU A 10 8.93 7.15 2.99
N TRP A 11 8.53 8.29 2.41
CA TRP A 11 7.18 8.46 1.86
C TRP A 11 6.85 7.48 0.73
N GLN A 12 7.86 6.97 0.01
CA GLN A 12 7.65 6.00 -1.07
C GLN A 12 7.11 4.67 -0.54
N TYR A 13 7.42 4.34 0.72
CA TYR A 13 6.89 3.16 1.39
C TYR A 13 5.40 3.31 1.75
N ALA A 14 4.84 4.53 1.71
CA ALA A 14 3.40 4.74 1.90
C ALA A 14 2.56 4.39 0.66
N VAL A 15 3.19 4.14 -0.49
CA VAL A 15 2.53 3.77 -1.74
C VAL A 15 2.63 2.24 -1.92
N PRO A 16 1.54 1.46 -1.77
CA PRO A 16 1.63 0.00 -1.60
C PRO A 16 2.40 -0.73 -2.70
N PHE A 17 2.10 -0.50 -3.97
CA PHE A 17 2.80 -1.20 -5.07
C PHE A 17 4.25 -0.73 -5.25
N LEU A 18 4.53 0.54 -5.00
CA LEU A 18 5.88 1.08 -5.06
C LEU A 18 6.74 0.48 -3.93
N SER A 19 6.22 0.47 -2.71
CA SER A 19 6.87 -0.09 -1.53
C SER A 19 7.24 -1.57 -1.71
N GLN A 20 6.31 -2.38 -2.23
CA GLN A 20 6.54 -3.81 -2.49
C GLN A 20 7.69 -4.02 -3.48
N ASN A 21 7.69 -3.27 -4.60
CA ASN A 21 8.76 -3.35 -5.59
C ASN A 21 10.11 -2.99 -4.95
N GLN A 22 10.17 -1.88 -4.21
CA GLN A 22 11.40 -1.42 -3.56
C GLN A 22 11.91 -2.37 -2.47
N MET A 23 11.02 -2.95 -1.66
CA MET A 23 11.38 -3.91 -0.61
C MET A 23 11.89 -5.22 -1.22
N LEU A 24 11.26 -5.72 -2.29
CA LEU A 24 11.74 -6.89 -3.01
C LEU A 24 13.13 -6.65 -3.61
N VAL A 25 13.35 -5.50 -4.25
CA VAL A 25 14.66 -5.12 -4.80
C VAL A 25 15.73 -4.99 -3.71
N LYS A 26 15.38 -4.51 -2.51
CA LYS A 26 16.29 -4.50 -1.36
C LYS A 26 16.71 -5.91 -0.96
N VAL A 27 15.74 -6.81 -0.81
CA VAL A 27 15.99 -8.21 -0.45
C VAL A 27 16.89 -8.90 -1.49
N THR A 28 16.67 -8.67 -2.79
CA THR A 28 17.52 -9.26 -3.84
C THR A 28 18.94 -8.70 -3.87
N ARG A 29 19.17 -7.52 -3.28
CA ARG A 29 20.50 -6.92 -3.08
C ARG A 29 21.18 -7.35 -1.77
N GLY A 30 20.54 -8.21 -0.97
CA GLY A 30 21.04 -8.61 0.35
C GLY A 30 20.82 -7.54 1.44
N GLU A 31 19.99 -6.53 1.17
CA GLU A 31 19.63 -5.49 2.12
C GLU A 31 18.26 -5.78 2.72
N MET A 32 18.13 -5.73 4.05
CA MET A 32 16.83 -5.91 4.71
C MET A 32 16.12 -4.57 4.92
N PRO A 33 14.81 -4.46 4.62
CA PRO A 33 14.04 -3.28 5.00
C PRO A 33 14.02 -3.10 6.52
N VAL A 34 14.25 -1.87 6.98
CA VAL A 34 14.21 -1.54 8.42
C VAL A 34 12.78 -1.51 8.95
N ALA A 35 12.62 -1.60 10.27
CA ALA A 35 11.31 -1.62 10.93
C ALA A 35 10.41 -0.43 10.55
N GLU A 36 10.99 0.75 10.34
CA GLU A 36 10.25 1.95 9.92
C GLU A 36 9.61 1.77 8.52
N GLN A 37 10.34 1.18 7.57
CA GLN A 37 9.85 0.91 6.22
C GLN A 37 8.71 -0.10 6.23
N TRP A 38 8.84 -1.14 7.06
CA TRP A 38 7.76 -2.09 7.32
C TRP A 38 6.54 -1.42 7.94
N GLY A 39 6.74 -0.56 8.94
CA GLY A 39 5.65 0.14 9.63
C GLY A 39 4.85 1.03 8.68
N VAL A 40 5.54 1.83 7.85
CA VAL A 40 4.87 2.70 6.86
C VAL A 40 4.15 1.87 5.80
N TYR A 41 4.79 0.82 5.25
CA TYR A 41 4.17 -0.07 4.27
C TYR A 41 2.90 -0.74 4.80
N LEU A 42 2.99 -1.39 5.96
CA LEU A 42 1.87 -2.10 6.57
C LEU A 42 0.75 -1.15 6.99
N GLY A 43 1.10 -0.03 7.61
CA GLY A 43 0.15 0.98 8.06
C GLY A 43 -0.62 1.62 6.90
N ALA A 44 0.08 2.06 5.86
CA ALA A 44 -0.55 2.66 4.69
C ALA A 44 -1.40 1.65 3.91
N SER A 45 -0.93 0.41 3.76
CA SER A 45 -1.69 -0.64 3.07
C SER A 45 -2.97 -1.00 3.82
N LEU A 46 -2.88 -1.18 5.15
CA LEU A 46 -4.05 -1.47 5.99
C LEU A 46 -5.06 -0.32 5.95
N LEU A 47 -4.58 0.93 6.06
CA LEU A 47 -5.44 2.12 5.99
C LEU A 47 -6.17 2.18 4.65
N LEU A 48 -5.46 1.97 3.54
CA LEU A 48 -6.06 1.94 2.21
C LEU A 48 -7.13 0.84 2.09
N THR A 49 -6.85 -0.37 2.59
CA THR A 49 -7.82 -1.46 2.61
C THR A 49 -9.08 -1.08 3.39
N VAL A 50 -8.94 -0.51 4.59
CA VAL A 50 -10.07 -0.07 5.42
C VAL A 50 -10.89 1.01 4.70
N VAL A 51 -10.23 1.98 4.06
CA VAL A 51 -10.90 3.05 3.31
C VAL A 51 -11.68 2.49 2.12
N LEU A 52 -11.07 1.63 1.31
CA LEU A 52 -11.74 0.98 0.17
C LEU A 52 -12.91 0.11 0.62
N TRP A 53 -12.74 -0.67 1.69
CA TRP A 53 -13.79 -1.49 2.26
C TRP A 53 -14.95 -0.65 2.78
N ALA A 54 -14.68 0.41 3.53
CA ALA A 54 -15.72 1.31 4.03
C ALA A 54 -16.48 1.99 2.88
N MET A 55 -15.79 2.42 1.82
CA MET A 55 -16.43 2.95 0.61
C MET A 55 -17.30 1.91 -0.08
N ALA A 56 -16.85 0.65 -0.17
CA ALA A 56 -17.63 -0.44 -0.75
C ALA A 56 -18.90 -0.73 0.07
N VAL A 57 -18.80 -0.79 1.40
CA VAL A 57 -19.96 -0.96 2.30
C VAL A 57 -20.93 0.22 2.16
N TRP A 58 -20.42 1.45 2.11
CA TRP A 58 -21.24 2.64 1.93
C TRP A 58 -21.97 2.61 0.59
N ARG A 59 -21.27 2.24 -0.49
CA ARG A 59 -21.85 2.11 -1.83
C ARG A 59 -22.89 0.99 -1.90
N TYR A 60 -22.66 -0.14 -1.22
CA TYR A 60 -23.60 -1.25 -1.12
C TYR A 60 -24.90 -0.84 -0.41
N LYS A 61 -24.81 -0.05 0.67
CA LYS A 61 -26.00 0.48 1.38
C LYS A 61 -26.84 1.42 0.52
N GLN A 62 -26.24 2.08 -0.48
CA GLN A 62 -26.96 2.96 -1.40
C GLN A 62 -27.65 2.20 -2.53
N GLU A 63 -27.26 0.95 -2.80
CA GLU A 63 -27.98 0.12 -3.75
C GLU A 63 -29.34 -0.24 -3.15
N LYS A 64 -30.38 0.49 -3.58
CA LYS A 64 -31.74 -0.01 -3.42
C LYS A 64 -31.79 -1.33 -4.17
N LEU A 65 -32.01 -2.42 -3.43
CA LEU A 65 -32.34 -3.71 -4.03
C LEU A 65 -33.52 -3.47 -4.97
N ALA A 66 -33.31 -3.64 -6.28
CA ALA A 66 -34.37 -3.59 -7.31
C ALA A 66 -35.47 -4.65 -7.07
N ILE A 67 -35.33 -5.45 -6.02
CA ILE A 67 -36.21 -6.54 -5.58
C ILE A 67 -36.96 -6.15 -4.27
N SER A 68 -36.79 -4.93 -3.75
CA SER A 68 -37.47 -4.46 -2.53
C SER A 68 -38.71 -3.59 -2.76
N GLY A 69 -39.22 -3.54 -3.99
CA GLY A 69 -40.47 -2.87 -4.37
C GLY A 69 -40.55 -2.56 -5.86
#